data_AF-A0A1V4EK54-F1
#
_entry.id   AF-A0A1V4EK54-F1
#
_cell.length_a   1.000
_cell.length_b   1.000
_cell.length_c   1.000
_cell.angle_alpha   90.00
_cell.angle_beta   90.00
_cell.angle_gamma   90.00
#
_symmetry.space_group_name_H-M   'P 1'
#
loop_
_entity.id
_entity.type
_entity.pdbx_description
1 polymer ?
#
loop_
_entity_poly.entity_id
_entity_poly.type
_entity_poly.pdbx_seq_one_letter_code
_entity_poly.pdbx_strand_id
1 'polypeptide(L)'
;MTAPLPGPGPQQVAAASPAPGRRPSSRRGLALVAGLVAFLLAGTGAFVLARNHRAAQVTVSCDDDYGCVPGLKAMSALGSLRDQGYTCTTESDDWHCELTIGTTYFDVWFRVYDELIHKMSIRVNRAGDDTMATTGVAYLSWFATIPYRDDPATSKDIRDWLAEQIAKHKETKAKILDYEYVLQNPDSKSTKFTIEAVS
;
A
#
# COMPACT_ATOMS: atom_id res chain seq x y z
N MET A 1 -81.08 -22.74 10.85
CA MET A 1 -80.75 -23.36 12.15
C MET A 1 -80.03 -22.31 12.99
N THR A 2 -80.63 -21.99 14.15
CA THR A 2 -80.01 -21.56 15.42
C THR A 2 -78.86 -20.53 15.46
N ALA A 3 -79.17 -19.40 16.13
CA ALA A 3 -78.28 -18.46 16.83
C ALA A 3 -77.43 -19.15 17.94
N PRO A 4 -76.52 -18.50 18.72
CA PRO A 4 -76.35 -17.05 18.94
C PRO A 4 -74.91 -16.47 19.13
N LEU A 5 -74.86 -15.14 19.16
CA LEU A 5 -73.81 -14.27 19.74
C LEU A 5 -73.75 -14.40 21.28
N PRO A 6 -72.69 -13.90 21.94
CA PRO A 6 -72.79 -12.58 22.60
C PRO A 6 -71.51 -11.75 22.37
N GLY A 7 -71.47 -10.43 22.41
CA GLY A 7 -72.35 -9.44 23.02
C GLY A 7 -71.45 -8.39 23.73
N PRO A 8 -71.80 -7.09 23.76
CA PRO A 8 -70.83 -5.99 23.76
C PRO A 8 -70.86 -5.08 25.01
N GLY A 9 -69.82 -4.24 25.13
CA GLY A 9 -69.84 -2.92 25.80
C GLY A 9 -69.05 -2.80 27.12
N PRO A 10 -68.79 -1.59 27.66
CA PRO A 10 -69.04 -0.24 27.13
C PRO A 10 -67.81 0.72 27.14
N GLN A 11 -68.06 1.91 26.60
CA GLN A 11 -67.24 3.13 26.52
C GLN A 11 -66.83 3.72 27.88
N GLN A 12 -65.75 4.52 27.95
CA GLN A 12 -65.81 5.97 28.23
C GLN A 12 -64.44 6.68 28.25
N VAL A 13 -64.50 7.97 27.90
CA VAL A 13 -63.46 8.97 27.67
C VAL A 13 -63.17 9.75 28.95
N ALA A 14 -61.91 10.11 29.23
CA ALA A 14 -61.55 11.36 29.94
C ALA A 14 -60.05 11.69 29.82
N ALA A 15 -59.76 12.96 29.54
CA ALA A 15 -58.42 13.56 29.50
C ALA A 15 -58.10 14.27 30.83
N ALA A 16 -56.83 14.26 31.26
CA ALA A 16 -56.21 15.32 32.11
C ALA A 16 -54.67 15.15 32.25
N SER A 17 -53.93 16.07 31.60
CA SER A 17 -52.66 16.79 31.89
C SER A 17 -51.56 16.23 32.88
N PRO A 18 -50.45 16.97 33.18
CA PRO A 18 -49.09 16.63 32.72
C PRO A 18 -48.07 16.26 33.83
N ALA A 19 -47.01 15.53 33.43
CA ALA A 19 -45.66 15.35 34.03
C ALA A 19 -45.52 14.93 35.53
N PRO A 20 -44.55 14.04 35.83
CA PRO A 20 -43.24 14.56 36.23
C PRO A 20 -42.07 13.84 35.57
N GLY A 21 -40.99 14.60 35.38
CA GLY A 21 -39.76 14.13 34.75
C GLY A 21 -39.18 12.86 35.37
N ARG A 22 -38.81 11.92 34.49
CA ARG A 22 -37.78 10.92 34.79
C ARG A 22 -36.67 11.10 33.77
N ARG A 23 -35.54 11.65 34.22
CA ARG A 23 -34.26 11.57 33.52
C ARG A 23 -33.97 10.09 33.20
N PRO A 24 -33.91 9.65 31.93
CA PRO A 24 -33.37 8.35 31.63
C PRO A 24 -31.84 8.44 31.77
N SER A 25 -31.35 7.60 32.65
CA SER A 25 -29.98 7.49 33.14
C SER A 25 -28.96 7.30 32.01
N SER A 26 -27.82 7.98 32.15
CA SER A 26 -26.65 7.94 31.25
C SER A 26 -26.02 6.55 31.05
N ARG A 27 -26.56 5.50 31.69
CA ARG A 27 -26.05 4.13 31.61
C ARG A 27 -26.41 3.41 30.30
N ARG A 28 -27.49 3.80 29.61
CA ARG A 28 -27.88 3.15 28.34
C ARG A 28 -27.02 3.59 27.15
N GLY A 29 -26.51 4.83 27.16
CA GLY A 29 -25.57 5.31 26.13
C GLY A 29 -24.20 4.63 26.23
N LEU A 30 -23.75 4.31 27.44
CA LEU A 30 -22.43 3.71 27.68
C LEU A 30 -22.31 2.29 27.10
N ALA A 31 -23.40 1.50 27.17
CA ALA A 31 -23.42 0.15 26.61
C ALA A 31 -23.38 0.13 25.08
N LEU A 32 -24.04 1.10 24.44
CA LEU A 32 -24.01 1.27 22.98
C LEU A 32 -22.64 1.71 22.47
N VAL A 33 -21.98 2.64 23.18
CA VAL A 33 -20.60 3.06 22.85
C VAL A 33 -19.60 1.92 23.07
N ALA A 34 -19.72 1.18 24.17
CA ALA A 34 -18.85 0.02 24.43
C ALA A 34 -19.04 -1.09 23.37
N GLY A 35 -20.27 -1.35 22.95
CA GLY A 35 -20.57 -2.28 21.86
C GLY A 35 -20.01 -1.85 20.51
N LEU A 36 -20.10 -0.55 20.18
CA LEU A 36 -19.53 0.01 18.95
C LEU A 36 -18.00 -0.04 18.95
N VAL A 37 -17.37 0.25 20.09
CA VAL A 37 -15.90 0.15 20.25
C VAL A 37 -15.45 -1.31 20.12
N ALA A 38 -16.17 -2.26 20.73
CA ALA A 38 -15.86 -3.68 20.56
C ALA A 38 -16.04 -4.16 19.11
N PHE A 39 -17.06 -3.68 18.39
CA PHE A 39 -17.29 -4.01 16.98
C PHE A 39 -16.24 -3.38 16.05
N LEU A 40 -15.81 -2.15 16.33
CA LEU A 40 -14.70 -1.48 15.62
C LEU A 40 -13.37 -2.18 15.89
N LEU A 41 -13.10 -2.59 17.14
CA LEU A 41 -11.88 -3.33 17.51
C LEU A 41 -11.86 -4.74 16.89
N ALA A 42 -13.00 -5.43 16.85
CA ALA A 42 -13.13 -6.72 16.18
C ALA A 42 -12.98 -6.58 14.65
N GLY A 43 -13.49 -5.50 14.06
CA GLY A 43 -13.30 -5.16 12.65
C GLY A 43 -11.83 -4.91 12.30
N THR A 44 -11.09 -4.16 13.14
CA THR A 44 -9.65 -3.97 12.96
C THR A 44 -8.84 -5.26 13.16
N GLY A 45 -9.22 -6.09 14.14
CA GLY A 45 -8.55 -7.37 14.41
C GLY A 45 -8.71 -8.38 13.28
N ALA A 46 -9.92 -8.48 12.71
CA ALA A 46 -10.18 -9.32 11.53
C ALA A 46 -9.48 -8.79 10.28
N PHE A 47 -9.35 -7.47 10.11
CA PHE A 47 -8.62 -6.88 8.99
C PHE A 47 -7.10 -7.17 9.08
N VAL A 48 -6.52 -7.11 10.28
CA VAL A 48 -5.09 -7.48 10.50
C VAL A 48 -4.86 -8.97 10.28
N LEU A 49 -5.76 -9.84 10.76
CA LEU A 49 -5.65 -11.29 10.55
C LEU A 49 -5.88 -11.70 9.09
N ALA A 50 -6.82 -11.06 8.38
CA ALA A 50 -7.02 -11.29 6.95
C ALA A 50 -5.85 -10.76 6.11
N ARG A 51 -5.21 -9.65 6.50
CA ARG A 51 -3.95 -9.16 5.89
C ARG A 51 -2.84 -10.18 6.07
N ASN A 52 -2.72 -10.82 7.24
CA ASN A 52 -1.73 -11.86 7.50
C ASN A 52 -1.95 -13.14 6.66
N HIS A 53 -3.20 -13.50 6.34
CA HIS A 53 -3.49 -14.66 5.50
C HIS A 53 -3.33 -14.41 3.99
N ARG A 54 -3.50 -13.17 3.51
CA ARG A 54 -3.13 -12.78 2.14
C ARG A 54 -1.67 -12.37 1.98
N ALA A 55 -0.97 -12.04 3.07
CA ALA A 55 0.48 -11.89 3.14
C ALA A 55 1.20 -13.26 3.15
N ALA A 56 0.62 -14.26 2.49
CA ALA A 56 1.34 -15.45 2.10
C ALA A 56 2.32 -15.01 1.00
N GLN A 57 3.60 -14.82 1.39
CA GLN A 57 4.77 -14.56 0.56
C GLN A 57 4.48 -13.93 -0.81
N VAL A 58 4.73 -12.62 -0.92
CA VAL A 58 4.68 -11.90 -2.20
C VAL A 58 6.02 -12.00 -2.95
N THR A 59 6.83 -12.98 -2.61
CA THR A 59 8.03 -13.39 -3.33
C THR A 59 7.88 -14.84 -3.76
N VAL A 60 8.44 -15.20 -4.92
CA VAL A 60 8.61 -16.59 -5.36
C VAL A 60 10.08 -16.93 -5.37
N SER A 61 10.42 -18.20 -5.10
CA SER A 61 11.80 -18.67 -5.25
C SER A 61 12.19 -18.60 -6.73
N CYS A 62 13.33 -17.96 -6.98
CA CYS A 62 14.03 -17.96 -8.26
C CYS A 62 15.22 -18.92 -8.30
N ASP A 63 15.61 -19.41 -7.11
CA ASP A 63 16.59 -20.46 -6.83
C ASP A 63 16.45 -20.80 -5.32
N ASP A 64 17.16 -21.81 -4.82
CA ASP A 64 17.11 -22.24 -3.42
C ASP A 64 17.44 -21.11 -2.42
N ASP A 65 18.25 -20.11 -2.84
CA ASP A 65 18.77 -19.03 -1.99
C ASP A 65 18.17 -17.63 -2.29
N TYR A 66 17.33 -17.48 -3.32
CA TYR A 66 16.87 -16.15 -3.78
C TYR A 66 15.35 -16.03 -3.96
N GLY A 67 14.78 -14.94 -3.41
CA GLY A 67 13.40 -14.53 -3.68
C GLY A 67 13.30 -13.61 -4.91
N CYS A 68 12.15 -13.59 -5.58
CA CYS A 68 11.86 -12.78 -6.75
C CYS A 68 10.46 -12.19 -6.73
N VAL A 69 10.26 -11.12 -7.50
CA VAL A 69 8.94 -10.51 -7.68
C VAL A 69 8.03 -11.43 -8.50
N PRO A 70 6.94 -11.97 -7.93
CA PRO A 70 6.06 -12.90 -8.61
C PRO A 70 5.28 -12.19 -9.71
N GLY A 71 5.11 -12.87 -10.85
CA GLY A 71 4.26 -12.39 -11.93
C GLY A 71 4.77 -11.12 -12.63
N LEU A 72 6.03 -10.74 -12.42
CA LEU A 72 6.71 -9.69 -13.17
C LEU A 72 7.90 -10.29 -13.92
N LYS A 73 7.64 -10.68 -15.16
CA LYS A 73 8.70 -11.12 -16.08
C LYS A 73 9.58 -9.95 -16.46
N ALA A 74 10.90 -10.14 -16.38
CA ALA A 74 11.89 -9.14 -16.75
C ALA A 74 11.64 -8.60 -18.16
N MET A 75 11.41 -9.48 -19.14
CA MET A 75 11.17 -9.08 -20.53
C MET A 75 9.93 -8.19 -20.71
N SER A 76 8.88 -8.38 -19.91
CA SER A 76 7.70 -7.51 -19.95
C SER A 76 7.97 -6.13 -19.35
N ALA A 77 8.74 -6.07 -18.25
CA ALA A 77 9.18 -4.81 -17.66
C ALA A 77 10.10 -4.04 -18.62
N LEU A 78 11.07 -4.72 -19.23
CA LEU A 78 11.99 -4.15 -20.23
C LEU A 78 11.25 -3.67 -21.48
N GLY A 79 10.27 -4.43 -21.97
CA GLY A 79 9.41 -4.01 -23.07
C GLY A 79 8.66 -2.72 -22.75
N SER A 80 8.05 -2.66 -21.56
CA SER A 80 7.33 -1.46 -21.10
C SER A 80 8.24 -0.23 -20.97
N LEU A 81 9.49 -0.41 -20.54
CA LEU A 81 10.47 0.68 -20.49
C LEU A 81 10.90 1.14 -21.88
N ARG A 82 11.14 0.21 -22.81
CA ARG A 82 11.46 0.55 -24.21
C ARG A 82 10.31 1.31 -24.87
N ASP A 83 9.07 0.92 -24.62
CA ASP A 83 7.88 1.62 -25.13
C ASP A 83 7.77 3.06 -24.58
N GLN A 84 8.37 3.32 -23.41
CA GLN A 84 8.49 4.66 -22.82
C GLN A 84 9.74 5.42 -23.29
N GLY A 85 10.53 4.86 -24.20
CA GLY A 85 11.70 5.49 -24.80
C GLY A 85 13.04 5.19 -24.12
N TYR A 86 13.08 4.25 -23.16
CA TYR A 86 14.35 3.82 -22.57
C TYR A 86 15.21 3.05 -23.56
N THR A 87 16.52 3.32 -23.53
CA THR A 87 17.51 2.45 -24.16
C THR A 87 17.90 1.38 -23.16
N CYS A 88 17.63 0.11 -23.48
CA CYS A 88 17.96 -1.01 -22.58
C CYS A 88 19.02 -1.91 -23.19
N THR A 89 20.15 -2.06 -22.49
CA THR A 89 21.24 -2.98 -22.77
C THR A 89 21.29 -4.11 -21.74
N THR A 90 21.99 -5.19 -22.07
CA THR A 90 22.19 -6.33 -21.19
C THR A 90 23.69 -6.58 -21.04
N GLU A 91 24.10 -6.87 -19.82
CA GLU A 91 25.45 -7.31 -19.49
C GLU A 91 25.31 -8.55 -18.58
N SER A 92 25.47 -9.74 -19.17
CA SER A 92 25.17 -11.02 -18.50
C SER A 92 23.70 -11.09 -18.02
N ASP A 93 23.46 -11.45 -16.75
CA ASP A 93 22.11 -11.55 -16.16
C ASP A 93 21.56 -10.22 -15.62
N ASP A 94 22.35 -9.14 -15.74
CA ASP A 94 21.95 -7.80 -15.35
C ASP A 94 21.50 -7.00 -16.59
N TRP A 95 20.31 -6.40 -16.51
CA TRP A 95 19.79 -5.48 -17.53
C TRP A 95 19.95 -4.05 -17.06
N HIS A 96 20.39 -3.17 -17.94
CA HIS A 96 20.52 -1.74 -17.70
C HIS A 96 19.65 -0.97 -18.68
N CYS A 97 18.77 -0.12 -18.17
CA CYS A 97 17.92 0.77 -18.97
C CYS A 97 18.17 2.22 -18.58
N GLU A 98 18.39 3.07 -19.58
CA GLU A 98 18.67 4.48 -19.39
C GLU A 98 17.71 5.37 -20.21
N LEU A 99 17.36 6.52 -19.64
CA LEU A 99 16.57 7.56 -20.30
C LEU A 99 17.05 8.94 -19.85
N THR A 100 17.22 9.84 -20.81
CA THR A 100 17.50 11.26 -20.54
C THR A 100 16.29 12.11 -20.91
N ILE A 101 15.81 12.92 -19.98
CA ILE A 101 14.78 13.93 -20.25
C ILE A 101 15.29 15.30 -19.78
N GLY A 102 15.56 16.18 -20.74
CA GLY A 102 16.14 17.49 -20.46
C GLY A 102 17.48 17.36 -19.75
N THR A 103 17.55 17.81 -18.49
CA THR A 103 18.75 17.77 -17.63
C THR A 103 18.70 16.67 -16.57
N THR A 104 17.71 15.79 -16.63
CA THR A 104 17.57 14.65 -15.71
C THR A 104 17.89 13.36 -16.43
N TYR A 105 18.70 12.53 -15.79
CA TYR A 105 19.12 11.24 -16.30
C TYR A 105 18.63 10.13 -15.37
N PHE A 106 17.92 9.16 -15.93
CA PHE A 106 17.29 8.06 -15.21
C PHE A 106 17.98 6.75 -15.60
N ASP A 107 18.48 6.05 -14.60
CA ASP A 107 19.04 4.71 -14.76
C ASP A 107 18.20 3.68 -14.01
N VAL A 108 18.03 2.51 -14.61
CA VAL A 108 17.40 1.35 -13.99
C VAL A 108 18.23 0.11 -14.26
N TRP A 109 18.58 -0.60 -13.19
CA TRP A 109 19.20 -1.91 -13.27
C TRP A 109 18.24 -2.97 -12.75
N PHE A 110 18.09 -4.06 -13.50
CA PHE A 110 17.39 -5.25 -13.08
C PHE A 110 18.37 -6.41 -12.99
N ARG A 111 18.41 -7.07 -11.84
CA ARG A 111 19.04 -8.39 -11.73
C ARG A 111 17.97 -9.46 -11.91
N VAL A 112 18.18 -10.32 -12.90
CA VAL A 112 17.19 -11.30 -13.35
C VAL A 112 17.67 -12.71 -13.03
N TYR A 113 16.79 -13.52 -12.46
CA TYR A 113 16.98 -14.96 -12.29
C TYR A 113 15.71 -15.66 -12.77
N ASP A 114 15.84 -16.74 -13.55
CA ASP A 114 14.71 -17.50 -14.10
C ASP A 114 13.59 -16.62 -14.72
N GLU A 115 14.00 -15.65 -15.55
CA GLU A 115 13.14 -14.64 -16.20
C GLU A 115 12.44 -13.65 -15.26
N LEU A 116 12.64 -13.74 -13.95
CA LEU A 116 12.02 -12.91 -12.93
C LEU A 116 13.01 -11.91 -12.32
N ILE A 117 12.48 -10.82 -11.79
CA ILE A 117 13.29 -9.76 -11.19
C ILE A 117 13.51 -10.07 -9.71
N HIS A 118 14.78 -10.26 -9.32
CA HIS A 118 15.21 -10.40 -7.93
C HIS A 118 15.49 -9.05 -7.28
N LYS A 119 16.17 -8.18 -8.03
CA LYS A 119 16.62 -6.87 -7.55
C LYS A 119 16.39 -5.79 -8.60
N MET A 120 15.91 -4.65 -8.13
CA MET A 120 15.79 -3.42 -8.92
C MET A 120 16.64 -2.34 -8.27
N SER A 121 17.47 -1.67 -9.06
CA SER A 121 18.16 -0.45 -8.63
C SER A 121 17.78 0.67 -9.57
N ILE A 122 17.35 1.80 -9.03
CA ILE A 122 16.91 2.95 -9.77
C ILE A 122 17.78 4.12 -9.34
N ARG A 123 18.27 4.91 -10.29
CA ARG A 123 19.01 6.13 -9.99
C ARG A 123 18.45 7.29 -10.78
N VAL A 124 18.27 8.41 -10.10
CA VAL A 124 17.89 9.69 -10.70
C VAL A 124 19.06 10.64 -10.50
N ASN A 125 19.67 11.05 -11.61
CA ASN A 125 20.77 12.00 -11.63
C ASN A 125 20.25 13.35 -12.17
N ARG A 126 20.58 14.43 -11.48
CA ARG A 126 20.15 15.81 -11.76
C ARG A 126 21.35 16.64 -12.17
N ALA A 127 21.17 17.62 -13.06
CA ALA A 127 22.26 18.55 -13.39
C ALA A 127 22.63 19.52 -12.25
N GLY A 128 21.66 19.85 -11.39
CA GLY A 128 21.81 20.80 -10.27
C GLY A 128 21.64 20.15 -8.89
N ASP A 129 22.05 20.87 -7.85
CA ASP A 129 21.92 20.46 -6.44
C ASP A 129 20.52 20.69 -5.86
N ASP A 130 19.58 21.15 -6.70
CA ASP A 130 18.21 21.43 -6.32
C ASP A 130 17.51 20.16 -5.79
N THR A 131 16.55 20.38 -4.88
CA THR A 131 15.67 19.33 -4.37
C THR A 131 15.09 18.49 -5.49
N MET A 132 14.95 17.18 -5.27
CA MET A 132 14.46 16.27 -6.28
C MET A 132 13.08 16.71 -6.78
N ALA A 133 12.97 16.96 -8.08
CA ALA A 133 11.74 17.38 -8.72
C ALA A 133 10.62 16.35 -8.47
N THR A 134 9.37 16.81 -8.46
CA THR A 134 8.18 15.96 -8.29
C THR A 134 8.18 14.75 -9.23
N THR A 135 8.65 14.92 -10.46
CA THR A 135 8.79 13.84 -11.44
C THR A 135 9.76 12.75 -10.98
N GLY A 136 10.89 13.11 -10.36
CA GLY A 136 11.85 12.14 -9.82
C GLY A 136 11.25 11.37 -8.63
N VAL A 137 10.52 12.05 -7.74
CA VAL A 137 9.81 11.38 -6.63
C VAL A 137 8.74 10.43 -7.17
N ALA A 138 7.94 10.87 -8.14
CA ALA A 138 6.91 10.04 -8.76
C ALA A 138 7.51 8.82 -9.47
N TYR A 139 8.65 9.02 -10.14
CA TYR A 139 9.39 7.96 -10.81
C TYR A 139 9.88 6.89 -9.83
N LEU A 140 10.60 7.28 -8.77
CA LEU A 140 11.04 6.34 -7.73
C LEU A 140 9.85 5.65 -7.04
N SER A 141 8.77 6.41 -6.79
CA SER A 141 7.54 5.90 -6.18
C SER A 141 6.85 4.83 -7.03
N TRP A 142 6.86 4.98 -8.36
CA TRP A 142 6.29 3.97 -9.25
C TRP A 142 7.03 2.64 -9.09
N PHE A 143 8.36 2.65 -9.18
CA PHE A 143 9.19 1.45 -8.97
C PHE A 143 9.02 0.85 -7.57
N ALA A 144 8.96 1.69 -6.52
CA ALA A 144 8.78 1.26 -5.14
C ALA A 144 7.52 0.40 -4.94
N THR A 145 6.49 0.63 -5.74
CA THR A 145 5.21 -0.07 -5.62
C THR A 145 5.05 -1.28 -6.51
N ILE A 146 5.98 -1.53 -7.44
CA ILE A 146 5.93 -2.66 -8.35
C ILE A 146 5.69 -3.99 -7.62
N PRO A 147 6.39 -4.32 -6.53
CA PRO A 147 6.18 -5.59 -5.83
C PRO A 147 4.78 -5.74 -5.22
N TYR A 148 4.09 -4.64 -4.96
CA TYR A 148 2.78 -4.58 -4.32
C TYR A 148 1.72 -3.94 -5.21
N ARG A 149 1.87 -4.03 -6.54
CA ARG A 149 0.97 -3.38 -7.51
C ARG A 149 -0.51 -3.76 -7.31
N ASP A 150 -0.75 -4.98 -6.83
CA ASP A 150 -2.07 -5.56 -6.60
C ASP A 150 -2.56 -5.35 -5.13
N ASP A 151 -1.78 -4.68 -4.29
CA ASP A 151 -2.14 -4.23 -2.93
C ASP A 151 -2.08 -2.69 -2.84
N PRO A 152 -3.21 -2.00 -3.08
CA PRO A 152 -3.27 -0.54 -3.05
C PRO A 152 -2.93 0.08 -1.70
N ALA A 153 -3.20 -0.63 -0.59
CA ALA A 153 -2.96 -0.11 0.75
C ALA A 153 -1.46 -0.10 1.04
N THR A 154 -0.78 -1.23 0.83
CA THR A 154 0.67 -1.32 1.00
C THR A 154 1.41 -0.43 0.01
N SER A 155 0.95 -0.37 -1.24
CA SER A 155 1.49 0.57 -2.23
C SER A 155 1.36 2.04 -1.79
N LYS A 156 0.27 2.42 -1.11
CA LYS A 156 0.12 3.77 -0.57
C LYS A 156 1.12 4.03 0.56
N ASP A 157 1.24 3.11 1.51
CA ASP A 157 2.15 3.24 2.65
C ASP A 157 3.61 3.40 2.19
N ILE A 158 4.02 2.64 1.16
CA ILE A 158 5.37 2.74 0.57
C ILE A 158 5.62 4.09 -0.09
N ARG A 159 4.65 4.61 -0.86
CA ARG A 159 4.79 5.94 -1.49
C ARG A 159 4.91 7.05 -0.46
N ASP A 160 4.07 7.02 0.57
CA ASP A 160 4.08 8.03 1.62
C ASP A 160 5.40 7.98 2.40
N TRP A 161 5.85 6.78 2.77
CA TRP A 161 7.15 6.58 3.40
C TRP A 161 8.29 7.13 2.53
N LEU A 162 8.36 6.74 1.25
CA LEU A 162 9.44 7.15 0.35
C LEU A 162 9.47 8.67 0.17
N ALA A 163 8.30 9.30 -0.03
CA ALA A 163 8.18 10.74 -0.14
C ALA A 163 8.68 11.45 1.13
N GLU A 164 8.37 10.92 2.31
CA GLU A 164 8.85 11.45 3.58
C GLU A 164 10.39 11.37 3.70
N GLN A 165 11.00 10.24 3.31
CA GLN A 165 12.45 10.05 3.41
C GLN A 165 13.20 10.97 2.43
N ILE A 166 12.68 11.10 1.20
CA ILE A 166 13.22 12.02 0.19
C ILE A 166 13.12 13.47 0.67
N ALA A 167 11.96 13.89 1.19
CA ALA A 167 11.75 15.25 1.69
C ALA A 167 12.70 15.60 2.86
N LYS A 168 13.08 14.60 3.67
CA LYS A 168 14.03 14.75 4.77
C LYS A 168 15.50 14.61 4.35
N HIS A 169 15.79 14.39 3.05
CA HIS A 169 17.12 14.11 2.52
C HIS A 169 17.84 12.98 3.28
N LYS A 170 17.10 11.98 3.74
CA LYS A 170 17.66 10.89 4.54
C LYS A 170 18.06 9.72 3.66
N GLU A 171 19.27 9.22 3.89
CA GLU A 171 19.59 7.85 3.53
C GLU A 171 18.90 6.91 4.51
N THR A 172 18.32 5.84 4.00
CA THR A 172 17.56 4.92 4.84
C THR A 172 17.52 3.52 4.26
N LYS A 173 17.29 2.56 5.14
CA LYS A 173 17.08 1.15 4.81
C LYS A 173 15.89 0.67 5.64
N ALA A 174 14.90 0.10 4.98
CA ALA A 174 13.70 -0.41 5.62
C ALA A 174 13.32 -1.76 5.02
N LYS A 175 12.96 -2.72 5.87
CA LYS A 175 12.31 -3.95 5.44
C LYS A 175 10.80 -3.73 5.50
N ILE A 176 10.11 -3.89 4.37
CA ILE A 176 8.66 -3.82 4.25
C ILE A 176 8.19 -5.17 3.70
N LEU A 177 7.67 -6.00 4.61
CA LEU A 177 7.36 -7.42 4.43
C LEU A 177 8.54 -8.19 3.80
N ASP A 178 8.41 -8.68 2.57
CA ASP A 178 9.36 -9.58 1.90
C ASP A 178 10.41 -8.84 1.06
N TYR A 179 10.46 -7.50 1.16
CA TYR A 179 11.41 -6.68 0.39
C TYR A 179 12.17 -5.72 1.29
N GLU A 180 13.44 -5.57 0.99
CA GLU A 180 14.30 -4.54 1.53
C GLU A 180 14.36 -3.35 0.56
N TYR A 181 14.13 -2.16 1.11
CA TYR A 181 14.17 -0.88 0.41
C TYR A 181 15.34 -0.07 0.93
N VAL A 182 16.22 0.37 0.04
CA VAL A 182 17.41 1.17 0.39
C VAL A 182 17.42 2.46 -0.43
N LEU A 183 17.34 3.60 0.25
CA LEU A 183 17.45 4.94 -0.34
C LEU A 183 18.81 5.54 0.04
N GLN A 184 19.57 5.98 -0.96
CA GLN A 184 20.90 6.57 -0.80
C GLN A 184 21.02 7.83 -1.66
N ASN A 185 21.85 8.76 -1.22
CA ASN A 185 22.20 9.96 -2.00
C ASN A 185 23.73 9.96 -2.19
N PRO A 186 24.24 9.14 -3.13
CA PRO A 186 25.68 8.95 -3.31
C PRO A 186 26.45 10.26 -3.57
N ASP A 187 25.76 11.28 -4.09
CA ASP A 187 26.22 12.65 -4.15
C ASP A 187 25.00 13.61 -4.08
N SER A 188 25.23 14.93 -4.09
CA SER A 188 24.16 15.94 -4.01
C SER A 188 23.17 15.92 -5.19
N LYS A 189 23.58 15.35 -6.32
CA LYS A 189 22.87 15.34 -7.60
C LYS A 189 22.25 13.99 -7.94
N SER A 190 22.60 12.95 -7.19
CA SER A 190 22.18 11.59 -7.46
C SER A 190 21.40 11.02 -6.28
N THR A 191 20.24 10.45 -6.58
CA THR A 191 19.45 9.67 -5.62
C THR A 191 19.30 8.26 -6.16
N LYS A 192 19.78 7.28 -5.39
CA LYS A 192 19.69 5.85 -5.71
C LYS A 192 18.67 5.19 -4.80
N PHE A 193 17.80 4.38 -5.39
CA PHE A 193 16.81 3.59 -4.69
C PHE A 193 16.91 2.13 -5.12
N THR A 194 17.07 1.22 -4.15
CA THR A 194 17.24 -0.21 -4.39
C THR A 194 16.11 -0.97 -3.71
N ILE A 195 15.58 -1.96 -4.41
CA ILE A 195 14.52 -2.85 -3.95
C ILE A 195 15.03 -4.28 -4.18
N GLU A 196 15.08 -5.07 -3.13
CA GLU A 196 15.63 -6.42 -3.16
C GLU A 196 14.69 -7.37 -2.40
N ALA A 197 14.32 -8.47 -3.04
CA ALA A 197 13.56 -9.52 -2.39
C ALA A 197 14.43 -10.19 -1.31
N VAL A 198 13.89 -10.31 -0.10
CA VAL A 198 14.56 -10.96 1.03
C VAL A 198 13.84 -12.26 1.37
N SER A 199 14.55 -13.38 1.24
CA SER A 199 14.14 -14.72 1.66
C SER A 199 14.17 -14.86 3.19
#